data_AF-A0A7S0NCD9-F1
#
_entry.id   AF-A0A7S0NCD9-F1
#
_cell.length_a   1.000
_cell.length_b   1.000
_cell.length_c   1.000
_cell.angle_alpha   90.00
_cell.angle_beta   90.00
_cell.angle_gamma   90.00
#
_symmetry.space_group_name_H-M   'P 1'
#
loop_
_entity.id
_entity.type
_entity.pdbx_description
1 polymer ?
#
loop_
_entity_poly.entity_id
_entity_poly.type
_entity_poly.pdbx_seq_one_letter_code
_entity_poly.pdbx_strand_id
1 'polypeptide(L)'
;NTKVGAARFVRALATRATAGIRPHAPPLLKALTAGVRAERSGVVRKAYAAAAAQVLRYAADKRVEKVVAEVVEGYTGVAAAAGSSSGAGGSAAAAASGEGGGDVDARYAGGLILRELLRAAPEVFSNHAPTVLPLAFGARLDSDKDVAGVWREVWEEGCASEAGAVRLYAQEICAGLVAGLGSGQWGRKAAAAQAVTALTQLGQGVLGPRAADHAAGLASALLGEAGVGRLWEGK
;
A
#
# COMPACT_ATOMS: atom_id res chain seq x y z
N ASN A 1 -0.83 27.27 1.79
CA ASN A 1 0.57 27.62 2.17
C ASN A 1 0.94 27.26 3.60
N THR A 2 0.15 27.59 4.63
CA THR A 2 0.49 27.31 6.04
C THR A 2 0.66 25.81 6.35
N LYS A 3 -0.26 24.94 5.90
CA LYS A 3 -0.17 23.48 6.09
C LYS A 3 1.11 22.88 5.49
N VAL A 4 1.46 23.28 4.27
CA VAL A 4 2.71 22.86 3.60
C VAL A 4 3.93 23.37 4.36
N GLY A 5 3.89 24.62 4.85
CA GLY A 5 4.95 25.18 5.70
C GLY A 5 5.14 24.40 6.99
N ALA A 6 4.06 24.07 7.70
CA ALA A 6 4.09 23.24 8.91
C ALA A 6 4.68 21.85 8.65
N ALA A 7 4.27 21.20 7.56
CA ALA A 7 4.82 19.91 7.14
C ALA A 7 6.32 19.97 6.91
N ARG A 8 6.78 21.01 6.18
CA ARG A 8 8.20 21.25 5.92
C ARG A 8 8.98 21.53 7.20
N PHE A 9 8.39 22.25 8.14
CA PHE A 9 8.99 22.48 9.45
C PHE A 9 9.16 21.17 10.22
N VAL A 10 8.13 20.32 10.31
CA VAL A 10 8.22 19.00 10.96
C VAL A 10 9.28 18.13 10.29
N ARG A 11 9.32 18.10 8.96
CA ARG A 11 10.35 17.38 8.20
C ARG A 11 11.76 17.88 8.53
N ALA A 12 11.95 19.21 8.55
CA ALA A 12 13.25 19.80 8.89
C ALA A 12 13.68 19.48 10.33
N LEU A 13 12.73 19.51 11.27
CA LEU A 13 12.96 19.12 12.66
C LEU A 13 13.36 17.65 12.77
N ALA A 14 12.66 16.75 12.06
CA ALA A 14 12.95 15.33 12.04
C ALA A 14 14.38 15.04 11.54
N THR A 15 14.84 15.76 10.52
CA THR A 15 16.19 15.62 9.98
C THR A 15 17.28 16.18 10.90
N ARG A 16 17.01 17.29 11.62
CA ARG A 16 18.05 18.02 12.37
C ARG A 16 18.09 17.73 13.87
N ALA A 17 16.98 17.26 14.46
CA ALA A 17 16.82 17.10 15.91
C ALA A 17 16.28 15.70 16.26
N THR A 18 16.98 14.67 15.79
CA THR A 18 16.54 13.26 15.85
C THR A 18 16.26 12.75 17.28
N ALA A 19 17.10 13.11 18.26
CA ALA A 19 16.89 12.72 19.66
C ALA A 19 15.63 13.36 20.25
N GLY A 20 15.34 14.61 19.88
CA GLY A 20 14.17 15.35 20.36
C GLY A 20 12.86 14.89 19.75
N ILE A 21 12.86 14.34 18.52
CA ILE A 21 11.61 13.97 17.84
C ILE A 21 11.08 12.58 18.21
N ARG A 22 11.95 11.66 18.66
CA ARG A 22 11.56 10.27 18.96
C ARG A 22 10.36 10.14 19.93
N PRO A 23 10.30 10.86 21.07
CA PRO A 23 9.15 10.79 21.97
C PRO A 23 7.84 11.28 21.34
N HIS A 24 7.93 12.16 20.35
CA HIS A 24 6.79 12.77 19.67
C HIS A 24 6.45 12.09 18.34
N ALA A 25 7.18 11.05 17.94
CA ALA A 25 6.93 10.36 16.68
C ALA A 25 5.50 9.78 16.58
N PRO A 26 4.94 9.09 17.61
CA PRO A 26 3.58 8.55 17.52
C PRO A 26 2.47 9.59 17.25
N PRO A 27 2.34 10.70 18.02
CA PRO A 27 1.32 11.71 17.73
C PRO A 27 1.56 12.45 16.42
N LEU A 28 2.82 12.72 16.06
CA LEU A 28 3.15 13.34 14.76
C LEU A 28 2.74 12.45 13.59
N LEU A 29 3.08 11.16 13.64
CA LEU A 29 2.71 10.20 12.61
C LEU A 29 1.20 10.10 12.48
N LYS A 30 0.48 9.96 13.61
CA LYS A 30 -0.99 9.92 13.60
C LYS A 30 -1.60 11.14 12.92
N ALA A 31 -1.12 12.34 13.26
CA ALA A 31 -1.63 13.58 12.67
C ALA A 31 -1.29 13.70 11.17
N LEU A 32 -0.06 13.38 10.79
CA LEU A 32 0.40 13.47 9.41
C LEU A 32 -0.31 12.43 8.52
N THR A 33 -0.38 11.16 8.90
CA THR A 33 -1.03 10.12 8.10
C THR A 33 -2.54 10.34 7.96
N ALA A 34 -3.21 10.81 9.03
CA ALA A 34 -4.60 11.25 8.94
C ALA A 34 -4.77 12.44 8.00
N GLY A 35 -3.85 13.41 8.04
CA GLY A 35 -3.84 14.54 7.12
C GLY A 35 -3.63 14.11 5.66
N VAL A 36 -2.76 13.13 5.38
CA VAL A 36 -2.60 12.60 4.02
C VAL A 36 -3.92 12.03 3.48
N ARG A 37 -4.75 11.41 4.35
CA ARG A 37 -6.06 10.87 3.96
C ARG A 37 -7.13 11.95 3.78
N ALA A 38 -7.19 12.93 4.68
CA ALA A 38 -8.30 13.87 4.75
C ALA A 38 -8.13 15.15 3.90
N GLU A 39 -6.90 15.50 3.50
CA GLU A 39 -6.66 16.76 2.78
C GLU A 39 -7.05 16.67 1.30
N ARG A 40 -7.84 17.64 0.82
CA ARG A 40 -8.23 17.74 -0.60
C ARG A 40 -7.08 18.17 -1.52
N SER A 41 -6.10 18.91 -1.00
CA SER A 41 -4.99 19.43 -1.79
C SER A 41 -3.88 18.40 -1.95
N GLY A 42 -3.67 17.89 -3.16
CA GLY A 42 -2.57 16.96 -3.46
C GLY A 42 -1.19 17.48 -3.04
N VAL A 43 -0.95 18.79 -3.14
CA VAL A 43 0.29 19.43 -2.67
C VAL A 43 0.45 19.30 -1.15
N VAL A 44 -0.64 19.46 -0.38
CA VAL A 44 -0.62 19.28 1.07
C VAL A 44 -0.45 17.81 1.44
N ARG A 45 -1.18 16.89 0.78
CA ARG A 45 -1.04 15.44 0.97
C ARG A 45 0.41 15.00 0.78
N LYS A 46 1.06 15.44 -0.31
CA LYS A 46 2.47 15.13 -0.59
C LYS A 46 3.41 15.71 0.47
N ALA A 47 3.18 16.94 0.91
CA ALA A 47 3.97 17.55 1.98
C ALA A 47 3.85 16.79 3.31
N TYR A 48 2.64 16.35 3.67
CA TYR A 48 2.38 15.54 4.87
C TYR A 48 3.00 14.15 4.76
N ALA A 49 2.89 13.48 3.62
CA ALA A 49 3.53 12.18 3.39
C ALA A 49 5.05 12.28 3.49
N ALA A 50 5.66 13.30 2.89
CA ALA A 50 7.11 13.53 2.98
C ALA A 50 7.58 13.84 4.41
N ALA A 51 6.76 14.52 5.21
CA ALA A 51 7.03 14.73 6.63
C ALA A 51 6.87 13.42 7.42
N ALA A 52 5.83 12.63 7.16
CA ALA A 52 5.58 11.35 7.82
C ALA A 52 6.72 10.36 7.55
N ALA A 53 7.14 10.23 6.30
CA ALA A 53 8.29 9.45 5.89
C ALA A 53 9.55 9.82 6.68
N GLN A 54 9.79 11.12 6.87
CA GLN A 54 10.98 11.55 7.59
C GLN A 54 10.89 11.35 9.10
N VAL A 55 9.69 11.33 9.67
CA VAL A 55 9.48 10.90 11.07
C VAL A 55 9.64 9.38 11.19
N LEU A 56 9.15 8.60 10.23
CA LEU A 56 9.28 7.14 10.19
C LEU A 56 10.73 6.68 10.16
N ARG A 57 11.61 7.41 9.44
CA ARG A 57 13.07 7.14 9.40
C ARG A 57 13.69 6.96 10.79
N TYR A 58 13.15 7.62 11.82
CA TYR A 58 13.69 7.60 13.18
C TYR A 58 12.72 6.98 14.21
N ALA A 59 11.58 6.45 13.75
CA ALA A 59 10.62 5.78 14.61
C ALA A 59 11.13 4.38 14.99
N ALA A 60 10.56 3.79 16.04
CA ALA A 60 10.82 2.39 16.38
C ALA A 60 10.19 1.46 15.32
N ASP A 61 10.80 0.31 15.06
CA ASP A 61 10.35 -0.66 14.04
C ASP A 61 8.87 -1.02 14.19
N LYS A 62 8.43 -1.30 15.42
CA LYS A 62 7.01 -1.58 15.74
C LYS A 62 6.05 -0.47 15.27
N ARG A 63 6.51 0.79 15.22
CA ARG A 63 5.72 1.92 14.71
C ARG A 63 5.66 1.90 13.19
N VAL A 64 6.77 1.59 12.52
CA VAL A 64 6.82 1.49 11.05
C VAL A 64 5.94 0.33 10.59
N GLU A 65 6.07 -0.84 11.23
CA GLU A 65 5.21 -2.02 10.99
C GLU A 65 3.73 -1.66 11.11
N LYS A 66 3.34 -0.93 12.16
CA LYS A 66 1.96 -0.49 12.33
C LYS A 66 1.48 0.41 11.19
N VAL A 67 2.31 1.36 10.73
CA VAL A 67 1.93 2.22 9.59
C VAL A 67 1.83 1.41 8.30
N VAL A 68 2.75 0.48 8.05
CA VAL A 68 2.68 -0.43 6.89
C VAL A 68 1.39 -1.26 6.95
N ALA A 69 1.03 -1.82 8.11
CA ALA A 69 -0.21 -2.56 8.30
C ALA A 69 -1.45 -1.69 8.04
N GLU A 70 -1.50 -0.46 8.55
CA GLU A 70 -2.58 0.50 8.29
C GLU A 70 -2.69 0.88 6.79
N VAL A 71 -1.58 0.85 6.04
CA VAL A 71 -1.59 1.04 4.59
C VAL A 71 -2.11 -0.19 3.85
N VAL A 72 -1.68 -1.39 4.25
CA VAL A 72 -2.17 -2.66 3.68
C VAL A 72 -3.67 -2.80 3.92
N GLU A 73 -4.14 -2.53 5.14
CA GLU A 73 -5.57 -2.52 5.47
C GLU A 73 -6.31 -1.46 4.67
N GLY A 74 -5.76 -0.24 4.59
CA GLY A 74 -6.35 0.84 3.80
C GLY A 74 -6.45 0.55 2.31
N TYR A 75 -5.61 -0.36 1.78
CA TYR A 75 -5.69 -0.79 0.38
C TYR A 75 -6.56 -2.01 0.14
N THR A 76 -6.45 -3.00 1.03
CA THR A 76 -7.12 -4.29 0.84
C THR A 76 -8.51 -4.33 1.45
N GLY A 77 -8.81 -3.45 2.41
CA GLY A 77 -10.00 -3.54 3.26
C GLY A 77 -9.94 -4.73 4.23
N VAL A 78 -8.81 -5.45 4.30
CA VAL A 78 -8.60 -6.59 5.19
C VAL A 78 -7.54 -6.19 6.19
N ALA A 79 -7.85 -6.28 7.48
CA ALA A 79 -6.86 -6.08 8.52
C ALA A 79 -5.71 -7.06 8.30
N ALA A 80 -4.49 -6.55 8.18
CA ALA A 80 -3.30 -7.40 8.15
C ALA A 80 -3.31 -8.29 9.40
N ALA A 81 -2.93 -9.56 9.27
CA ALA A 81 -2.79 -10.48 10.40
C ALA A 81 -1.59 -10.07 11.27
N ALA A 82 -1.69 -8.93 11.94
CA ALA A 82 -0.72 -8.45 12.89
C ALA A 82 -0.95 -9.21 14.20
N GLY A 83 0.08 -9.93 14.65
CA GLY A 83 0.08 -10.67 15.90
C GLY A 83 -0.49 -9.85 17.06
N SER A 84 -1.28 -10.52 17.89
CA SER A 84 -1.94 -9.95 19.06
C SER A 84 -0.97 -9.13 19.91
N SER A 85 -1.11 -7.80 19.89
CA SER A 85 -0.78 -7.01 21.06
C SER A 85 -1.78 -5.86 21.19
N SER A 86 -2.56 -5.96 22.24
CA SER A 86 -3.54 -5.01 22.73
C SER A 86 -2.94 -3.64 23.05
N GLY A 87 -3.71 -2.60 22.78
CA GLY A 87 -3.72 -1.39 23.59
C GLY A 87 -3.05 -0.14 23.00
N ALA A 88 -3.84 0.67 22.29
CA ALA A 88 -4.09 2.06 22.65
C ALA A 88 -5.13 2.64 21.68
N GLY A 89 -6.33 2.89 22.21
CA GLY A 89 -7.53 3.25 21.48
C GLY A 89 -7.48 4.59 20.75
N GLY A 90 -8.40 4.71 19.79
CA GLY A 90 -8.58 5.90 18.98
C GLY A 90 -9.74 5.75 17.99
N SER A 91 -10.95 5.56 18.54
CA SER A 91 -12.27 5.91 17.98
C SER A 91 -12.58 5.47 16.53
N ALA A 92 -13.45 4.45 16.45
CA ALA A 92 -14.37 4.29 15.33
C ALA A 92 -15.37 5.46 15.31
N ALA A 93 -15.26 6.32 14.30
CA ALA A 93 -16.32 7.13 13.69
C ALA A 93 -15.69 7.76 12.43
N ALA A 94 -16.18 7.59 11.21
CA ALA A 94 -17.57 7.47 10.81
C ALA A 94 -17.77 6.42 9.72
N ALA A 95 -18.71 5.50 9.95
CA ALA A 95 -19.57 5.06 8.88
C ALA A 95 -20.53 6.22 8.58
N ALA A 96 -20.33 6.88 7.46
CA ALA A 96 -21.34 7.68 6.81
C ALA A 96 -21.21 7.40 5.31
N SER A 97 -22.19 6.65 4.82
CA SER A 97 -22.62 6.55 3.42
C SER A 97 -22.13 7.72 2.56
N GLY A 98 -21.08 7.46 1.78
CA GLY A 98 -20.56 8.34 0.75
C GLY A 98 -20.05 7.46 -0.38
N GLU A 99 -20.69 7.58 -1.53
CA GLU A 99 -20.35 6.89 -2.77
C GLU A 99 -18.83 6.99 -3.05
N GLY A 100 -18.16 5.84 -3.11
CA GLY A 100 -16.87 5.62 -3.79
C GLY A 100 -15.59 6.33 -3.29
N GLY A 101 -15.65 7.41 -2.51
CA GLY A 101 -14.49 8.30 -2.29
C GLY A 101 -13.55 7.91 -1.13
N GLY A 102 -14.08 7.42 0.00
CA GLY A 102 -13.28 7.20 1.21
C GLY A 102 -12.24 6.07 1.10
N ASP A 103 -12.52 5.07 0.28
CA ASP A 103 -11.64 3.94 0.00
C ASP A 103 -10.49 4.35 -0.95
N VAL A 104 -10.79 5.15 -1.97
CA VAL A 104 -9.78 5.69 -2.91
C VAL A 104 -8.78 6.58 -2.18
N ASP A 105 -9.25 7.42 -1.26
CA ASP A 105 -8.37 8.29 -0.48
C ASP A 105 -7.42 7.53 0.44
N ALA A 106 -7.87 6.42 1.03
CA ALA A 106 -7.03 5.54 1.85
C ALA A 106 -5.96 4.84 0.99
N ARG A 107 -6.36 4.31 -0.17
CA ARG A 107 -5.47 3.69 -1.16
C ARG A 107 -4.40 4.64 -1.67
N TYR A 108 -4.79 5.85 -2.06
CA TYR A 108 -3.88 6.88 -2.53
C TYR A 108 -2.92 7.35 -1.42
N ALA A 109 -3.46 7.61 -0.22
CA ALA A 109 -2.65 8.04 0.91
C ALA A 109 -1.59 7.01 1.30
N GLY A 110 -1.95 5.72 1.27
CA GLY A 110 -1.04 4.63 1.58
C GLY A 110 0.13 4.54 0.61
N GLY A 111 -0.15 4.53 -0.69
CA GLY A 111 0.88 4.56 -1.73
C GLY A 111 1.78 5.80 -1.61
N LEU A 112 1.18 6.96 -1.32
CA LEU A 112 1.93 8.20 -1.15
C LEU A 112 2.88 8.18 0.06
N ILE A 113 2.45 7.64 1.20
CA ILE A 113 3.29 7.49 2.40
C ILE A 113 4.46 6.55 2.11
N LEU A 114 4.20 5.39 1.50
CA LEU A 114 5.22 4.39 1.19
C LEU A 114 6.23 4.88 0.15
N ARG A 115 5.77 5.62 -0.87
CA ARG A 115 6.65 6.25 -1.86
C ARG A 115 7.60 7.25 -1.22
N GLU A 116 7.08 8.13 -0.37
CA GLU A 116 7.94 9.11 0.30
C GLU A 116 8.87 8.41 1.33
N LEU A 117 8.44 7.31 1.96
CA LEU A 117 9.29 6.49 2.83
C LEU A 117 10.44 5.87 2.06
N LEU A 118 10.16 5.24 0.92
CA LEU A 118 11.15 4.67 0.01
C LEU A 118 12.22 5.71 -0.36
N ARG A 119 11.82 6.94 -0.68
CA ARG A 119 12.75 8.02 -1.06
C ARG A 119 13.51 8.64 0.13
N ALA A 120 12.89 8.73 1.30
CA ALA A 120 13.48 9.38 2.48
C ALA A 120 14.32 8.44 3.34
N ALA A 121 13.98 7.15 3.38
CA ALA A 121 14.63 6.11 4.16
C ALA A 121 14.52 4.75 3.46
N PRO A 122 15.27 4.54 2.35
CA PRO A 122 15.27 3.27 1.61
C PRO A 122 15.60 2.06 2.51
N GLU A 123 16.46 2.25 3.51
CA GLU A 123 16.84 1.23 4.48
C GLU A 123 15.67 0.78 5.38
N VAL A 124 14.80 1.73 5.78
CA VAL A 124 13.60 1.43 6.57
C VAL A 124 12.54 0.79 5.69
N PHE A 125 12.38 1.28 4.46
CA PHE A 125 11.48 0.67 3.48
C PHE A 125 11.85 -0.78 3.17
N SER A 126 13.16 -1.06 3.00
CA SER A 126 13.66 -2.38 2.61
C SER A 126 13.29 -3.48 3.62
N ASN A 127 13.22 -3.15 4.91
CA ASN A 127 12.75 -4.07 5.96
C ASN A 127 11.28 -4.50 5.79
N HIS A 128 10.49 -3.74 5.03
CA HIS A 128 9.07 -4.00 4.77
C HIS A 128 8.78 -4.31 3.28
N ALA A 129 9.80 -4.35 2.44
CA ALA A 129 9.67 -4.68 1.02
C ALA A 129 8.92 -6.01 0.75
N PRO A 130 9.11 -7.09 1.54
CA PRO A 130 8.36 -8.33 1.36
C PRO A 130 6.84 -8.20 1.56
N THR A 131 6.38 -7.16 2.25
CA THR A 131 4.95 -6.87 2.40
C THR A 131 4.48 -5.82 1.40
N VAL A 132 5.30 -4.79 1.18
CA VAL A 132 4.91 -3.62 0.37
C VAL A 132 4.97 -3.89 -1.12
N LEU A 133 6.04 -4.53 -1.63
CA LEU A 133 6.22 -4.73 -3.06
C LEU A 133 5.18 -5.68 -3.67
N PRO A 134 4.77 -6.79 -3.01
CA PRO A 134 3.69 -7.62 -3.51
C PRO A 134 2.36 -6.88 -3.66
N LEU A 135 2.04 -6.03 -2.68
CA LEU A 135 0.87 -5.16 -2.74
C LEU A 135 0.99 -4.17 -3.89
N ALA A 136 2.16 -3.52 -4.04
CA ALA A 136 2.42 -2.54 -5.09
C ALA A 136 2.31 -3.14 -6.50
N PHE A 137 2.72 -4.40 -6.69
CA PHE A 137 2.59 -5.11 -7.98
C PHE A 137 1.14 -5.18 -8.46
N GLY A 138 0.19 -5.46 -7.56
CA GLY A 138 -1.24 -5.43 -7.88
C GLY A 138 -1.78 -4.01 -7.94
N ALA A 139 -1.40 -3.18 -6.97
CA ALA A 139 -1.95 -1.84 -6.80
C ALA A 139 -1.57 -0.84 -7.92
N ARG A 140 -0.47 -1.07 -8.64
CA ARG A 140 -0.10 -0.28 -9.83
C ARG A 140 -1.09 -0.42 -11.00
N LEU A 141 -2.03 -1.36 -10.89
CA LEU A 141 -3.11 -1.61 -11.85
C LEU A 141 -4.48 -1.28 -11.27
N ASP A 142 -4.52 -0.40 -10.27
CA ASP A 142 -5.78 0.10 -9.73
C ASP A 142 -6.66 0.74 -10.81
N SER A 143 -7.98 0.60 -10.67
CA SER A 143 -8.97 1.27 -11.51
C SER A 143 -8.89 2.79 -11.44
N ASP A 144 -8.47 3.34 -10.28
CA ASP A 144 -8.24 4.77 -10.12
C ASP A 144 -6.82 5.14 -10.58
N LYS A 145 -6.72 6.10 -11.50
CA LYS A 145 -5.44 6.44 -12.16
C LYS A 145 -4.44 7.09 -11.22
N ASP A 146 -4.90 7.86 -10.24
CA ASP A 146 -4.02 8.53 -9.27
C ASP A 146 -3.46 7.52 -8.27
N VAL A 147 -4.30 6.58 -7.82
CA VAL A 147 -3.87 5.43 -7.02
C VAL A 147 -2.88 4.58 -7.80
N ALA A 148 -3.22 4.16 -9.02
CA ALA A 148 -2.35 3.35 -9.87
C ALA A 148 -0.99 4.04 -10.12
N GLY A 149 -1.01 5.36 -10.36
CA GLY A 149 0.20 6.16 -10.57
C GLY A 149 1.13 6.14 -9.36
N VAL A 150 0.63 6.40 -8.16
CA VAL A 150 1.49 6.42 -6.96
C VAL A 150 2.04 5.04 -6.61
N TRP A 151 1.25 3.97 -6.79
CA TRP A 151 1.70 2.60 -6.54
C TRP A 151 2.66 2.07 -7.61
N ARG A 152 2.54 2.56 -8.85
CA ARG A 152 3.54 2.34 -9.90
C ARG A 152 4.90 2.91 -9.50
N GLU A 153 4.94 4.15 -8.99
CA GLU A 153 6.19 4.74 -8.47
C GLU A 153 6.77 3.89 -7.33
N VAL A 154 5.94 3.40 -6.39
CA VAL A 154 6.39 2.51 -5.31
C VAL A 154 7.00 1.21 -5.86
N TRP A 155 6.37 0.60 -6.85
CA TRP A 155 6.88 -0.63 -7.46
C TRP A 155 8.17 -0.39 -8.25
N GLU A 156 8.20 0.59 -9.14
CA GLU A 156 9.33 0.86 -10.05
C GLU A 156 10.57 1.34 -9.30
N GLU A 157 10.41 2.20 -8.28
CA GLU A 157 11.54 2.66 -7.47
C GLU A 157 11.96 1.63 -6.41
N GLY A 158 11.02 0.78 -5.96
CA GLY A 158 11.25 -0.18 -4.90
C GLY A 158 11.86 -1.50 -5.38
N CYS A 159 11.79 -1.79 -6.68
CA CYS A 159 12.38 -2.98 -7.28
C CYS A 159 13.57 -2.65 -8.18
N ALA A 160 14.65 -3.43 -8.08
CA ALA A 160 15.80 -3.28 -8.99
C ALA A 160 15.52 -3.85 -10.39
N SER A 161 14.67 -4.88 -10.47
CA SER A 161 14.17 -5.43 -11.73
C SER A 161 12.79 -6.05 -11.50
N GLU A 162 11.91 -5.93 -12.50
CA GLU A 162 10.55 -6.48 -12.40
C GLU A 162 10.57 -8.01 -12.26
N ALA A 163 11.26 -8.72 -13.17
CA ALA A 163 11.34 -10.17 -13.14
C ALA A 163 12.02 -10.70 -11.86
N GLY A 164 13.04 -10.00 -11.35
CA GLY A 164 13.73 -10.38 -10.11
C GLY A 164 12.84 -10.21 -8.88
N ALA A 165 12.14 -9.08 -8.76
CA ALA A 165 11.23 -8.85 -7.64
C ALA A 165 10.01 -9.77 -7.67
N VAL A 166 9.43 -10.02 -8.85
CA VAL A 166 8.32 -10.98 -8.99
C VAL A 166 8.76 -12.37 -8.60
N ARG A 167 9.96 -12.81 -9.00
CA ARG A 167 10.51 -14.11 -8.58
C ARG A 167 10.73 -14.18 -7.06
N LEU A 168 11.28 -13.11 -6.48
CA LEU A 168 11.60 -13.05 -5.06
C LEU A 168 10.34 -13.10 -4.18
N TYR A 169 9.27 -12.43 -4.60
CA TYR A 169 8.01 -12.33 -3.85
C TYR A 169 6.84 -13.07 -4.52
N ALA A 170 7.14 -14.12 -5.29
CA ALA A 170 6.14 -14.83 -6.09
C ALA A 170 4.98 -15.36 -5.22
N GLN A 171 5.30 -15.86 -4.03
CA GLN A 171 4.32 -16.39 -3.09
C GLN A 171 3.36 -15.30 -2.61
N GLU A 172 3.88 -14.18 -2.12
CA GLU A 172 3.11 -13.07 -1.58
C GLU A 172 2.30 -12.38 -2.68
N ILE A 173 2.87 -12.21 -3.88
CA ILE A 173 2.16 -11.67 -5.05
C ILE A 173 0.97 -12.57 -5.38
N CYS A 174 1.19 -13.86 -5.61
CA CYS A 174 0.12 -14.77 -6.02
C CYS A 174 -0.97 -14.88 -4.95
N ALA A 175 -0.60 -14.97 -3.66
CA ALA A 175 -1.55 -14.99 -2.56
C ALA A 175 -2.38 -13.70 -2.49
N GLY A 176 -1.74 -12.55 -2.66
CA GLY A 176 -2.42 -11.25 -2.71
C GLY A 176 -3.38 -11.12 -3.89
N LEU A 177 -3.01 -11.64 -5.06
CA LEU A 177 -3.86 -11.65 -6.26
C LEU A 177 -5.06 -12.59 -6.10
N VAL A 178 -4.88 -13.79 -5.55
CA VAL A 178 -6.00 -14.69 -5.20
C VAL A 178 -6.99 -14.01 -4.26
N ALA A 179 -6.48 -13.36 -3.20
CA ALA A 179 -7.32 -12.61 -2.26
C ALA A 179 -8.01 -11.40 -2.91
N GLY A 180 -7.35 -10.74 -3.86
CA GLY A 180 -7.93 -9.63 -4.62
C GLY A 180 -9.04 -10.07 -5.58
N LEU A 181 -8.86 -11.21 -6.25
CA LEU A 181 -9.88 -11.81 -7.12
C LEU A 181 -11.14 -12.20 -6.35
N GLY A 182 -11.00 -12.73 -5.14
CA GLY A 182 -12.14 -13.03 -4.25
C GLY A 182 -12.70 -11.83 -3.50
N SER A 183 -12.25 -10.60 -3.79
CA SER A 183 -12.72 -9.39 -3.10
C SER A 183 -14.16 -9.04 -3.47
N GLY A 184 -14.94 -8.59 -2.49
CA GLY A 184 -16.25 -7.98 -2.73
C GLY A 184 -16.19 -6.60 -3.38
N GLN A 185 -15.01 -5.97 -3.44
CA GLN A 185 -14.80 -4.67 -4.08
C GLN A 185 -14.38 -4.84 -5.55
N TRP A 186 -15.18 -4.31 -6.47
CA TRP A 186 -14.92 -4.44 -7.91
C TRP A 186 -13.57 -3.88 -8.35
N GLY A 187 -13.19 -2.67 -7.91
CA GLY A 187 -11.92 -2.04 -8.30
C GLY A 187 -10.71 -2.91 -7.95
N ARG A 188 -10.73 -3.54 -6.77
CA ARG A 188 -9.68 -4.46 -6.32
C ARG A 188 -9.68 -5.78 -7.10
N LYS A 189 -10.87 -6.31 -7.44
CA LYS A 189 -11.01 -7.49 -8.30
C LYS A 189 -10.47 -7.25 -9.71
N ALA A 190 -10.83 -6.12 -10.32
CA ALA A 190 -10.36 -5.70 -11.63
C ALA A 190 -8.84 -5.51 -11.66
N ALA A 191 -8.28 -4.82 -10.65
CA ALA A 191 -6.83 -4.64 -10.51
C ALA A 191 -6.10 -5.98 -10.36
N ALA A 192 -6.63 -6.91 -9.55
CA ALA A 192 -6.07 -8.24 -9.39
C ALA A 192 -6.09 -9.05 -10.70
N ALA A 193 -7.19 -9.00 -11.46
CA ALA A 193 -7.29 -9.66 -12.76
C ALA A 193 -6.27 -9.11 -13.76
N GLN A 194 -6.14 -7.78 -13.86
CA GLN A 194 -5.12 -7.15 -14.70
C GLN A 194 -3.70 -7.50 -14.26
N ALA A 195 -3.45 -7.60 -12.96
CA ALA A 195 -2.16 -8.01 -12.42
C ALA A 195 -1.83 -9.46 -12.72
N VAL A 196 -2.82 -10.36 -12.76
CA VAL A 196 -2.62 -11.73 -13.26
C VAL A 196 -2.25 -11.72 -14.73
N THR A 197 -2.90 -10.90 -15.57
CA THR A 197 -2.49 -10.74 -16.97
C THR A 197 -1.05 -10.25 -17.08
N ALA A 198 -0.67 -9.21 -16.34
CA ALA A 198 0.70 -8.71 -16.31
C ALA A 198 1.71 -9.79 -15.87
N LEU A 199 1.36 -10.61 -14.87
CA LEU A 199 2.17 -11.71 -14.39
C LEU A 199 2.43 -12.75 -15.49
N THR A 200 1.41 -13.09 -16.29
CA THR A 200 1.56 -14.06 -17.39
C THR A 200 2.44 -13.55 -18.52
N GLN A 201 2.48 -12.22 -18.74
CA GLN A 201 3.32 -11.60 -19.77
C GLN A 201 4.82 -11.60 -19.42
N LEU A 202 5.17 -11.74 -18.13
CA LEU A 202 6.57 -11.82 -17.69
C LEU A 202 7.24 -13.17 -18.02
N GLY A 203 6.46 -14.18 -18.42
CA GLY A 203 6.94 -15.48 -18.87
C GLY A 203 6.96 -16.57 -17.78
N GLN A 204 6.90 -17.83 -18.22
CA GLN A 204 6.67 -18.99 -17.34
C GLN A 204 7.81 -19.26 -16.33
N GLY A 205 9.02 -18.75 -16.58
CA GLY A 205 10.17 -18.96 -15.70
C GLY A 205 10.28 -17.98 -14.52
N VAL A 206 9.43 -16.94 -14.46
CA VAL A 206 9.54 -15.87 -13.45
C VAL A 206 9.05 -16.29 -12.07
N LEU A 207 8.03 -17.14 -11.99
CA LEU A 207 7.47 -17.63 -10.72
C LEU A 207 8.34 -18.67 -10.00
N GLY A 208 9.44 -19.10 -10.62
CA GLY A 208 10.38 -20.05 -10.03
C GLY A 208 9.80 -21.46 -9.88
N PRO A 209 10.36 -22.29 -8.97
CA PRO A 209 10.04 -23.71 -8.86
C PRO A 209 8.57 -24.02 -8.54
N ARG A 210 7.88 -23.10 -7.87
CA ARG A 210 6.47 -23.23 -7.45
C ARG A 210 5.48 -22.65 -8.44
N ALA A 211 5.91 -22.38 -9.68
CA ALA A 211 5.06 -21.79 -10.71
C ALA A 211 3.75 -22.56 -10.94
N ALA A 212 3.78 -23.89 -10.88
CA ALA A 212 2.59 -24.73 -11.04
C ALA A 212 1.59 -24.54 -9.89
N ASP A 213 2.04 -24.52 -8.63
CA ASP A 213 1.18 -24.27 -7.45
C ASP A 213 0.53 -22.88 -7.56
N HIS A 214 1.32 -21.86 -7.90
CA HIS A 214 0.85 -20.49 -8.06
C HIS A 214 -0.18 -20.36 -9.19
N ALA A 215 0.10 -20.97 -10.33
CA ALA A 215 -0.81 -20.99 -11.46
C ALA A 215 -2.12 -21.71 -11.13
N ALA A 216 -2.06 -22.83 -10.41
CA ALA A 216 -3.24 -23.57 -9.97
C ALA A 216 -4.12 -22.75 -9.02
N GLY A 217 -3.52 -22.06 -8.04
CA GLY A 217 -4.24 -21.18 -7.12
C GLY A 217 -4.93 -20.01 -7.83
N LEU A 218 -4.23 -19.35 -8.74
CA LEU A 218 -4.80 -18.26 -9.55
C LEU A 218 -5.91 -18.74 -10.48
N ALA A 219 -5.71 -19.89 -11.16
CA ALA A 219 -6.73 -20.49 -12.01
C ALA A 219 -7.98 -20.89 -11.23
N SER A 220 -7.82 -21.48 -10.03
CA SER A 220 -8.94 -21.83 -9.16
C SER A 220 -9.74 -20.60 -8.74
N ALA A 221 -9.07 -19.52 -8.36
CA ALA A 221 -9.73 -18.25 -8.01
C ALA A 221 -10.51 -17.66 -9.19
N LEU A 222 -9.90 -17.63 -10.39
CA LEU A 222 -10.55 -17.14 -11.61
C LEU A 222 -11.76 -17.99 -12.01
N LEU A 223 -11.66 -19.31 -11.94
CA LEU A 223 -12.76 -20.23 -12.24
C LEU A 223 -13.91 -20.06 -11.24
N GLY A 224 -13.60 -19.85 -9.96
CA GLY A 224 -14.60 -19.54 -8.93
C GLY A 224 -15.42 -18.31 -9.28
N GLU A 225 -14.77 -17.23 -9.71
CA GLU A 225 -15.44 -16.00 -10.14
C GLU A 225 -16.22 -16.16 -11.45
N ALA A 226 -15.67 -16.90 -12.42
CA ALA A 226 -16.34 -17.18 -13.69
C ALA A 226 -17.63 -18.00 -13.52
N GLY A 227 -17.67 -18.92 -12.54
CA GLY A 227 -18.82 -19.78 -12.27
C GLY A 227 -20.03 -19.07 -11.64
N VAL A 228 -19.85 -17.89 -11.03
CA VAL A 228 -20.92 -17.13 -10.35
C VAL A 228 -21.84 -16.38 -11.33
N GLY A 229 -21.56 -16.43 -12.64
CA GLY A 229 -22.47 -15.95 -13.68
C GLY A 229 -22.54 -14.42 -13.85
N ARG A 230 -21.74 -13.66 -13.10
CA ARG A 230 -21.45 -12.24 -13.39
C ARG A 230 -20.15 -12.16 -14.19
N LEU A 231 -20.16 -12.76 -15.37
CA LEU A 231 -19.05 -12.62 -16.31
C LEU A 231 -19.10 -11.20 -16.87
N TRP A 232 -18.36 -10.30 -16.22
CA TRP A 232 -17.74 -9.09 -16.77
C TRP A 232 -18.70 -8.13 -17.49
N GLU A 233 -18.98 -6.96 -16.91
CA GLU A 233 -19.78 -5.96 -17.61
C GLU A 233 -19.02 -5.44 -18.84
N GLY A 234 -19.55 -5.83 -19.99
CA GLY A 234 -19.12 -5.51 -21.33
C GLY A 234 -19.85 -6.46 -22.26
N LYS A 235 -20.85 -5.93 -22.99
CA LYS A 235 -21.51 -6.60 -24.12
C LYS A 235 -20.54 -7.38 -25.00
#